data_AF-A0A924NAY4-F1
#
_entry.id   AF-A0A924NAY4-F1
#
_cell.length_a   1.000
_cell.length_b   1.000
_cell.length_c   1.000
_cell.angle_alpha   90.00
_cell.angle_beta   90.00
_cell.angle_gamma   90.00
#
_symmetry.space_group_name_H-M   'P 1'
#
loop_
_entity.id
_entity.type
_entity.pdbx_description
1 polymer ?
#
loop_
_entity_poly.entity_id
_entity_poly.type
_entity_poly.pdbx_seq_one_letter_code
_entity_poly.pdbx_strand_id
1 'polypeptide(L)'
;MYSTCIFCQQNLGRNEAIERFPVGRRLAFDEAKGRLWVVCRKCERWNLTPLEERWEAIEECERAFRATKLRVSTDHIGLARLREGLEL
;
A
#
# COMPACT_ATOMS: atom_id res chain seq x y z
N MET A 1 11.97 -1.40 -8.09
CA MET A 1 10.60 -0.92 -7.84
C MET A 1 10.21 0.21 -8.80
N TYR A 2 9.00 0.23 -9.37
CA TYR A 2 8.52 1.35 -10.18
C TYR A 2 8.06 2.51 -9.29
N SER A 3 8.58 3.72 -9.52
CA SER A 3 8.22 4.95 -8.77
C SER A 3 7.14 5.80 -9.45
N THR A 4 6.75 5.43 -10.67
CA THR A 4 5.72 6.10 -11.45
C THR A 4 4.60 5.13 -11.82
N CYS A 5 3.41 5.67 -12.02
CA CYS A 5 2.26 4.87 -12.44
C CYS A 5 2.46 4.37 -13.86
N ILE A 6 2.29 3.07 -14.09
CA ILE A 6 2.45 2.43 -15.42
C ILE A 6 1.38 2.88 -16.43
N PHE A 7 0.32 3.54 -15.97
CA PHE A 7 -0.80 3.99 -16.80
C PHE A 7 -0.75 5.48 -17.15
N CYS A 8 -0.39 6.34 -16.20
CA CYS A 8 -0.41 7.80 -16.38
C CYS A 8 0.93 8.48 -16.10
N GLN A 9 1.97 7.71 -15.82
CA GLN A 9 3.35 8.15 -15.55
C GLN A 9 3.50 9.10 -14.34
N GLN A 10 2.43 9.34 -13.59
CA GLN A 10 2.45 10.15 -12.38
C GLN A 10 3.36 9.51 -11.32
N ASN A 11 4.15 10.35 -10.63
CA ASN A 11 4.93 9.93 -9.47
C ASN A 11 3.99 9.36 -8.38
N LEU A 12 4.28 8.15 -7.89
CA LEU A 12 3.49 7.43 -6.89
C LEU A 12 3.74 7.93 -5.46
N GLY A 13 4.78 8.74 -5.26
CA GLY A 13 5.23 9.26 -3.98
C GLY A 13 6.12 8.27 -3.21
N ARG A 14 6.69 8.76 -2.11
CA ARG A 14 7.49 7.98 -1.17
C ARG A 14 6.68 7.71 0.09
N ASN A 15 6.80 6.50 0.66
CA ASN A 15 6.38 6.25 2.03
C ASN A 15 7.56 5.76 2.87
N GLU A 16 7.47 6.06 4.16
CA GLU A 16 8.48 5.72 5.16
C GLU A 16 7.87 4.84 6.27
N ALA A 17 6.57 4.53 6.16
CA ALA A 17 5.84 3.73 7.12
C ALA A 17 6.01 2.22 6.87
N ILE A 18 6.30 1.81 5.63
CA ILE A 18 6.60 0.44 5.24
C ILE A 18 8.03 0.42 4.72
N GLU A 19 8.97 0.00 5.56
CA GLU A 19 10.42 0.10 5.29
C GLU A 19 10.81 -0.76 4.07
N ARG A 20 10.20 -1.94 3.96
CA ARG A 20 10.41 -2.88 2.87
C ARG A 20 9.72 -2.48 1.57
N PHE A 21 8.94 -1.41 1.59
CA PHE A 21 8.20 -0.95 0.42
C PHE A 21 8.13 0.59 0.32
N PRO A 22 9.24 1.29 0.02
CA PRO A 22 9.33 2.76 0.15
C PRO A 22 8.59 3.60 -0.93
N VAL A 23 7.73 3.01 -1.77
CA VAL A 23 7.02 3.71 -2.85
C VAL A 23 5.51 3.66 -2.65
N GLY A 24 4.82 4.74 -3.01
CA GLY A 24 3.36 4.81 -2.98
C GLY A 24 2.84 5.48 -1.72
N ARG A 25 1.75 6.24 -1.86
CA ARG A 25 1.05 6.89 -0.73
C ARG A 25 -0.31 6.26 -0.39
N ARG A 26 -0.75 5.31 -1.21
CA ARG A 26 -1.94 4.48 -1.00
C ARG A 26 -1.58 3.06 -1.44
N LEU A 27 -1.55 2.14 -0.49
CA LEU A 27 -1.32 0.73 -0.76
C LEU A 27 -2.65 0.00 -0.62
N ALA A 28 -2.81 -1.05 -1.43
CA ALA A 28 -3.85 -2.04 -1.22
C ALA A 28 -3.16 -3.39 -1.09
N PHE A 29 -3.59 -4.22 -0.15
CA PHE A 29 -2.95 -5.51 0.09
C PHE A 29 -3.96 -6.58 0.48
N ASP A 30 -3.54 -7.83 0.34
CA ASP A 30 -4.29 -9.03 0.69
C ASP A 30 -3.28 -10.05 1.20
N GLU A 31 -3.18 -10.16 2.53
CA GLU A 31 -2.23 -11.06 3.20
C GLU A 31 -2.49 -12.52 2.81
N ALA A 32 -3.75 -12.95 2.86
CA ALA A 32 -4.15 -14.33 2.58
C ALA A 32 -3.78 -14.78 1.16
N LYS A 33 -3.75 -13.85 0.20
CA LYS A 33 -3.40 -14.14 -1.21
C LYS A 33 -2.01 -13.64 -1.61
N GLY A 34 -1.23 -13.07 -0.68
CA GLY A 34 0.11 -12.56 -0.95
C GLY A 34 0.13 -11.49 -2.05
N ARG A 35 -0.78 -10.50 -1.97
CA ARG A 35 -0.87 -9.43 -2.98
C ARG A 35 -0.69 -8.06 -2.35
N LEU A 36 0.01 -7.20 -3.09
CA LEU A 36 0.28 -5.82 -2.73
C LEU A 36 0.25 -4.98 -4.01
N TRP A 37 -0.35 -3.81 -3.92
CA TRP A 37 -0.46 -2.85 -5.02
C TRP A 37 -0.24 -1.43 -4.53
N VAL A 38 0.27 -0.58 -5.41
CA VAL A 38 0.20 0.88 -5.23
C VAL A 38 -0.96 1.43 -6.04
N VAL A 39 -1.92 2.08 -5.37
CA VAL A 39 -3.04 2.73 -6.04
C VAL A 39 -2.63 4.16 -6.39
N CYS A 40 -2.62 4.49 -7.69
CA CYS A 40 -2.25 5.83 -8.13
C CYS A 40 -3.28 6.86 -7.64
N ARG A 41 -2.83 7.91 -6.94
CA ARG A 41 -3.71 8.98 -6.45
C ARG A 41 -4.27 9.91 -7.54
N LYS A 42 -3.79 9.79 -8.78
CA LYS A 42 -4.24 10.60 -9.93
C LYS A 42 -5.25 9.88 -10.81
N CYS A 43 -4.93 8.65 -11.24
CA CYS A 43 -5.79 7.89 -12.15
C CYS A 43 -6.48 6.68 -11.51
N GLU A 44 -6.25 6.46 -10.20
CA GLU A 44 -6.87 5.41 -9.38
C GLU A 44 -6.61 3.97 -9.83
N ARG A 45 -5.76 3.79 -10.84
CA ARG A 45 -5.32 2.47 -11.29
C ARG A 45 -4.28 1.86 -10.36
N TRP A 46 -4.34 0.54 -10.26
CA TRP A 46 -3.54 -0.28 -9.36
C TRP A 46 -2.26 -0.71 -10.09
N ASN A 47 -1.11 -0.42 -9.48
CA ASN A 47 0.21 -0.73 -10.04
C ASN A 47 0.74 -1.96 -9.30
N LEU A 48 1.13 -2.99 -10.05
CA LEU A 48 1.64 -4.23 -9.48
C LEU A 48 3.01 -4.00 -8.83
N THR A 49 3.23 -4.57 -7.64
CA THR A 49 4.52 -4.51 -6.97
C THR A 49 5.41 -5.69 -7.36
N PRO A 50 6.74 -5.49 -7.48
CA PRO A 50 7.69 -6.58 -7.75
C PRO A 50 7.58 -7.71 -6.70
N LEU A 51 7.89 -8.94 -7.12
CA LEU A 51 7.68 -10.15 -6.31
C LEU A 51 8.69 -10.33 -5.18
N GLU A 52 9.92 -9.84 -5.35
CA GLU A 52 11.07 -10.15 -4.47
C GLU A 52 10.94 -9.58 -3.05
N GLU A 53 10.20 -8.48 -2.86
CA GLU A 53 10.08 -7.76 -1.57
C GLU A 53 8.65 -7.85 -0.97
N ARG A 54 7.80 -8.72 -1.52
CA ARG A 54 6.35 -8.65 -1.27
C ARG A 54 5.94 -9.17 0.11
N TRP A 55 6.61 -10.19 0.64
CA TRP A 55 6.13 -10.88 1.84
C TRP A 55 6.26 -10.00 3.09
N GLU A 56 7.46 -9.52 3.39
CA GLU A 56 7.73 -8.66 4.56
C GLU A 56 6.95 -7.34 4.48
N ALA A 57 6.81 -6.77 3.28
CA ALA A 57 6.02 -5.56 3.06
C ALA A 57 4.53 -5.77 3.40
N ILE A 58 3.96 -6.93 3.07
CA ILE A 58 2.57 -7.27 3.42
C ILE A 58 2.43 -7.45 4.93
N GLU A 59 3.35 -8.16 5.59
CA GLU A 59 3.31 -8.31 7.04
C GLU A 59 3.43 -6.95 7.77
N GLU A 60 4.26 -6.05 7.27
CA GLU A 60 4.36 -4.67 7.77
C GLU A 60 3.05 -3.89 7.57
N CYS A 61 2.42 -4.01 6.41
CA CYS A 61 1.11 -3.39 6.13
C CYS A 61 0.05 -3.91 7.11
N GLU A 62 -0.03 -5.23 7.30
CA GLU A 62 -0.99 -5.85 8.21
C GLU A 62 -0.77 -5.42 9.66
N ARG A 63 0.49 -5.40 10.10
CA ARG A 63 0.86 -4.91 11.44
C ARG A 63 0.47 -3.45 11.63
N ALA A 64 0.76 -2.60 10.66
CA ALA A 64 0.42 -1.17 10.70
C ALA A 64 -1.10 -0.93 10.69
N PHE A 65 -1.84 -1.68 9.87
CA PHE A 65 -3.29 -1.66 9.83
C PHE A 65 -3.89 -2.05 11.19
N ARG A 66 -3.41 -3.12 11.82
CA ARG A 66 -3.86 -3.56 13.15
C ARG A 66 -3.44 -2.62 14.29
N ALA A 67 -2.38 -1.85 14.13
CA ALA A 67 -1.92 -0.90 15.13
C ALA A 67 -2.63 0.46 15.08
N THR A 68 -3.07 0.92 13.90
CA THR A 68 -3.72 2.23 13.78
C THR A 68 -5.14 2.25 14.32
N LYS A 69 -5.48 3.31 15.07
CA LYS A 69 -6.86 3.56 15.52
C LYS A 69 -7.73 4.19 14.44
N LEU A 70 -7.13 4.81 13.42
CA LEU A 70 -7.84 5.47 12.34
C LEU A 70 -8.08 4.48 11.20
N ARG A 71 -8.98 3.53 11.45
CA ARG A 71 -9.38 2.49 10.50
C ARG A 71 -10.88 2.21 10.57
N VAL A 72 -11.42 1.72 9.47
CA VAL A 72 -12.77 1.14 9.36
C VAL A 72 -12.66 -0.19 8.65
N SER A 73 -13.44 -1.17 9.09
CA SER A 73 -13.49 -2.49 8.48
C SER A 73 -14.94 -2.91 8.29
N THR A 74 -15.21 -3.49 7.13
CA THR A 74 -16.40 -4.28 6.83
C THR A 74 -16.01 -5.75 6.77
N ASP A 75 -16.95 -6.63 6.43
CA ASP A 75 -16.68 -8.06 6.26
C ASP A 75 -15.73 -8.38 5.10
N HIS A 76 -15.50 -7.42 4.19
CA HIS A 76 -14.74 -7.65 2.95
C HIS A 76 -13.56 -6.71 2.75
N ILE A 77 -13.66 -5.47 3.20
CA ILE A 77 -12.65 -4.43 2.96
C ILE A 77 -12.39 -3.66 4.25
N GLY A 78 -11.10 -3.45 4.52
CA GLY A 78 -10.60 -2.50 5.51
C GLY A 78 -10.02 -1.27 4.82
N LEU A 79 -10.14 -0.11 5.46
CA LEU A 79 -9.46 1.12 5.09
C LEU A 79 -8.81 1.71 6.34
N ALA A 80 -7.57 2.16 6.22
CA ALA A 80 -6.84 2.81 7.29
C ALA A 80 -6.02 3.99 6.80
N ARG A 81 -5.77 4.94 7.72
CA ARG A 81 -4.82 6.02 7.51
C ARG A 81 -3.80 6.02 8.65
N LEU A 82 -2.52 5.91 8.30
CA LEU A 82 -1.40 5.97 9.23
C LEU A 82 -1.04 7.44 9.55
N ARG A 83 -0.24 7.64 10.60
CA ARG A 83 0.13 8.98 11.08
C ARG A 83 0.92 9.77 10.05
N GLU A 84 1.76 9.07 9.30
CA GLU A 84 2.63 9.58 8.25
C GLU A 84 1.83 9.94 6.99
N GLY A 85 0.51 9.70 6.99
CA GLY A 85 -0.41 9.96 5.88
C GLY A 85 -0.41 8.88 4.79
N LEU A 86 0.13 7.70 5.08
CA LEU A 86 -0.03 6.51 4.23
C LEU A 86 -1.46 5.99 4.38
N GLU A 87 -2.09 5.66 3.26
CA GLU A 87 -3.38 4.96 3.24
C GLU A 87 -3.18 3.48 2.93
N LEU A 88 -3.91 2.63 3.65
CA LEU A 88 -3.96 1.18 3.51
C LEU A 88 -5.41 0.72 3.28
#